data_AF-A0A7C4TPM1-F1
#
_entry.id   AF-A0A7C4TPM1-F1
#
_cell.length_a   1.000
_cell.length_b   1.000
_cell.length_c   1.000
_cell.angle_alpha   90.00
_cell.angle_beta   90.00
_cell.angle_gamma   90.00
#
_symmetry.space_group_name_H-M   'P 1'
#
loop_
_entity.id
_entity.type
_entity.pdbx_description
1 polymer ?
#
loop_
_entity_poly.entity_id
_entity_poly.type
_entity_poly.pdbx_seq_one_letter_code
_entity_poly.pdbx_strand_id
1 'polypeptide(L)'
;MDKLAGGWQITNACKYVALVFLLSLIIRGIISCLRALELAHRGDGTFGEFRVHVWHSFRGFHPRGAWSEGKDYYSDYWLPFIIGWLELAAYPIIMATGTWEIIGAWIGLKTLAQWRVWGENRSVFNRYLIGSALPVLAANLCLVDLVVTK
;
A
#
# COMPACT_ATOMS: atom_id res chain seq x y z
N MET A 1 -8.89 -27.49 17.88
CA MET A 1 -8.87 -26.25 17.07
C MET A 1 -7.55 -26.14 16.30
N ASP A 2 -6.93 -27.28 16.00
CA ASP A 2 -5.52 -27.37 15.58
C ASP A 2 -5.34 -27.54 14.07
N LYS A 3 -6.41 -27.30 13.30
CA LYS A 3 -6.43 -27.39 11.84
C LYS A 3 -6.45 -26.02 11.13
N LEU A 4 -6.51 -24.91 11.87
CA LEU A 4 -6.48 -23.55 11.30
C LEU A 4 -5.05 -23.03 11.06
N ALA A 5 -4.05 -23.68 11.65
CA ALA A 5 -2.65 -23.47 11.34
C ALA A 5 -2.11 -24.74 10.71
N GLY A 6 -2.30 -24.91 9.40
CA GLY A 6 -1.41 -25.79 8.64
C GLY A 6 0.02 -25.40 8.96
N GLY A 7 0.92 -26.38 9.11
CA GLY A 7 2.29 -26.13 9.56
C GLY A 7 2.96 -25.08 8.68
N TRP A 8 3.05 -23.83 9.16
CA TRP A 8 3.85 -22.81 8.52
C TRP A 8 4.79 -22.26 9.57
N GLN A 9 6.05 -22.14 9.19
CA GLN A 9 7.07 -21.57 10.05
C GLN A 9 7.80 -20.48 9.28
N ILE A 10 8.01 -19.36 9.97
CA ILE A 10 8.88 -18.30 9.48
C ILE A 10 10.30 -18.74 9.78
N THR A 11 11.09 -18.95 8.73
CA THR A 11 12.48 -19.44 8.87
C THR A 11 13.32 -18.51 9.74
N ASN A 12 13.14 -17.19 9.58
CA ASN A 12 13.80 -16.17 10.37
C ASN A 12 12.90 -14.93 10.49
N ALA A 13 12.33 -14.70 11.68
CA ALA A 13 11.38 -13.62 11.92
C ALA A 13 11.97 -12.23 11.66
N CYS A 14 13.24 -11.99 12.05
CA CYS A 14 13.90 -10.71 11.82
C CYS A 14 14.11 -10.44 10.32
N LYS A 15 14.55 -11.45 9.57
CA LYS A 15 14.70 -11.35 8.10
C LYS A 15 13.36 -11.06 7.43
N TYR A 16 12.31 -11.76 7.85
CA TYR A 16 10.95 -11.58 7.34
C TYR A 16 10.42 -10.16 7.60
N VAL A 17 10.49 -9.70 8.85
CA VAL A 17 10.04 -8.33 9.22
C VAL A 17 10.85 -7.27 8.48
N ALA A 18 12.17 -7.45 8.36
CA ALA A 18 13.02 -6.54 7.60
C ALA A 18 12.64 -6.51 6.11
N LEU A 19 12.39 -7.66 5.49
CA LEU A 19 11.96 -7.75 4.10
C LEU A 19 10.61 -7.06 3.88
N VAL A 20 9.62 -7.36 4.72
CA VAL A 20 8.28 -6.75 4.67
C VAL A 20 8.37 -5.23 4.86
N PHE A 21 9.19 -4.76 5.79
CA PHE A 21 9.43 -3.34 5.99
C PHE A 21 10.07 -2.69 4.75
N LEU A 22 11.14 -3.27 4.20
CA LEU A 22 11.81 -2.75 2.99
C LEU A 22 10.88 -2.71 1.78
N LEU A 23 10.11 -3.77 1.55
CA LEU A 23 9.13 -3.82 0.47
C LEU A 23 8.02 -2.77 0.67
N SER A 24 7.55 -2.56 1.91
CA SER A 24 6.57 -1.51 2.19
C SER A 24 7.12 -0.11 1.88
N LEU A 25 8.41 0.16 2.14
CA LEU A 25 9.07 1.42 1.79
C LEU A 25 9.17 1.60 0.28
N ILE A 26 9.47 0.53 -0.46
CA ILE A 26 9.49 0.55 -1.94
C ILE A 26 8.09 0.87 -2.47
N ILE A 27 7.04 0.21 -1.97
CA ILE A 27 5.65 0.49 -2.34
C ILE A 27 5.30 1.95 -2.06
N ARG A 28 5.69 2.49 -0.90
CA ARG A 28 5.50 3.91 -0.56
C ARG A 28 6.21 4.83 -1.56
N GLY A 29 7.43 4.47 -1.97
CA GLY A 29 8.17 5.17 -3.02
C GLY A 29 7.41 5.20 -4.35
N ILE A 30 6.90 4.05 -4.81
CA ILE A 30 6.12 3.93 -6.05
C ILE A 30 4.86 4.81 -5.98
N ILE A 31 4.09 4.73 -4.90
CA ILE A 31 2.86 5.54 -4.73
C ILE A 31 3.18 7.04 -4.68
N SER A 32 4.28 7.42 -4.03
CA SER A 32 4.74 8.82 -3.98
C SER A 32 5.13 9.35 -5.36
N CYS A 33 5.78 8.53 -6.18
CA CYS A 33 6.09 8.85 -7.58
C CYS A 33 4.82 9.01 -8.43
N LEU A 34 3.87 8.08 -8.31
CA LEU A 34 2.59 8.15 -9.04
C LEU A 34 1.80 9.41 -8.66
N ARG A 35 1.81 9.81 -7.39
CA ARG A 35 1.18 11.05 -6.93
C ARG A 35 1.85 12.29 -7.52
N ALA A 36 3.18 12.34 -7.52
CA ALA A 36 3.90 13.45 -8.12
C ALA A 36 3.68 13.54 -9.64
N LEU A 37 3.54 12.40 -10.34
CA LEU A 37 3.22 12.36 -11.77
C LEU A 37 1.81 12.88 -12.02
N GLU A 38 0.83 12.51 -11.18
CA GLU A 38 -0.54 13.02 -11.27
C GLU A 38 -0.59 14.54 -11.08
N LEU A 39 0.16 15.09 -10.11
CA LEU A 39 0.26 16.53 -9.88
C LEU A 39 0.90 17.26 -11.07
N ALA A 40 1.97 16.71 -11.63
CA ALA A 40 2.62 17.27 -12.82
C ALA A 40 1.67 17.28 -14.04
N HIS A 41 0.86 16.24 -14.22
CA HIS A 41 -0.10 16.15 -15.33
C HIS A 41 -1.30 17.11 -15.18
N ARG A 42 -1.63 17.53 -13.96
CA ARG A 42 -2.72 18.48 -13.70
C ARG A 42 -2.33 19.95 -13.93
N GLY A 43 -1.07 20.23 -14.25
CA GLY A 43 -0.59 21.58 -14.54
C GLY A 43 -0.25 22.42 -13.29
N ASP A 44 -0.31 21.83 -12.09
CA ASP A 44 -0.05 22.51 -10.82
C ASP A 44 1.44 22.55 -10.43
N GLY A 45 2.36 22.07 -11.28
CA GLY A 45 3.80 22.09 -10.98
C GLY A 45 4.68 22.14 -12.22
N THR A 46 5.72 22.98 -12.19
CA THR A 46 6.81 22.90 -13.17
C THR A 46 7.57 21.59 -12.95
N PHE A 47 8.01 20.91 -14.02
CA PHE A 47 8.75 19.62 -13.93
C PHE A 47 9.97 19.67 -12.98
N GLY A 48 10.52 20.86 -12.68
CA GLY A 48 11.57 21.07 -11.69
C GLY A 48 11.18 20.74 -10.24
N GLU A 49 9.90 20.75 -9.90
CA GLU A 49 9.38 20.53 -8.55
C GLU A 49 8.98 19.06 -8.30
N PHE A 50 9.04 18.19 -9.31
CA PHE A 50 8.66 16.77 -9.20
C PHE A 50 9.36 16.07 -8.03
N ARG A 51 10.68 16.24 -7.89
CA ARG A 51 11.46 15.63 -6.81
C ARG A 51 11.01 16.11 -5.43
N VAL A 52 10.63 17.37 -5.34
CA VAL A 52 10.12 18.00 -4.10
C VAL A 52 8.76 17.38 -3.76
N HIS A 53 7.84 17.27 -4.71
CA HIS A 53 6.54 16.63 -4.51
C HIS A 53 6.64 15.14 -4.14
N VAL A 54 7.56 14.38 -4.76
CA VAL A 54 7.83 13.00 -4.37
C VAL A 54 8.33 12.94 -2.93
N TRP A 55 9.30 13.78 -2.57
CA TRP A 55 9.86 13.79 -1.22
C TRP A 55 8.83 14.17 -0.14
N HIS A 56 7.98 15.16 -0.42
CA HIS A 56 6.90 15.55 0.50
C HIS A 56 5.85 14.45 0.66
N SER A 57 5.42 13.84 -0.45
CA SER A 57 4.50 12.70 -0.44
C SER A 57 5.09 11.51 0.33
N PHE A 58 6.38 11.24 0.13
CA PHE A 58 7.09 10.17 0.80
C PHE A 58 7.25 10.42 2.30
N ARG A 59 7.59 11.64 2.73
CA ARG A 59 7.71 11.99 4.15
C ARG A 59 6.39 11.93 4.90
N GLY A 60 5.26 12.13 4.23
CA GLY A 60 3.92 12.05 4.84
C GLY A 60 3.62 13.13 5.89
N PHE A 61 4.47 14.16 5.98
CA PHE A 61 4.26 15.35 6.82
C PHE A 61 3.84 16.49 5.91
N HIS A 62 2.56 16.82 5.90
CA HIS A 62 2.07 18.04 5.29
C HIS A 62 1.84 19.07 6.41
N PRO A 63 2.43 20.29 6.30
CA PRO A 63 2.11 21.35 7.23
C PRO A 63 0.61 21.64 7.14
N ARG A 64 -0.07 21.63 8.30
CA ARG A 64 -1.47 22.04 8.45
C ARG A 64 -1.63 23.42 7.79
N GLY A 65 -2.39 23.50 6.71
CA GLY A 65 -2.71 24.78 6.04
C GLY A 65 -1.93 25.13 4.77
N ALA A 66 -1.06 24.26 4.23
CA ALA A 66 -0.29 24.60 3.02
C ALA A 66 -1.11 24.66 1.70
N TRP A 67 -2.39 24.30 1.72
CA TRP A 67 -3.29 24.39 0.55
C TRP A 67 -4.69 24.78 1.03
N SER A 68 -4.83 26.03 1.50
CA SER A 68 -6.14 26.63 1.70
C SER A 68 -6.66 27.09 0.34
N GLU A 69 -7.58 26.30 -0.23
CA GLU A 69 -8.83 26.75 -0.87
C GLU A 69 -9.51 25.54 -1.56
N GLY A 70 -10.55 25.01 -0.92
CA GLY A 70 -11.67 24.36 -1.61
C GLY A 70 -11.58 22.90 -2.03
N LYS A 71 -10.42 22.22 -1.96
CA LYS A 71 -10.34 20.77 -2.23
C LYS A 71 -9.37 20.11 -1.28
N ASP A 72 -9.89 19.33 -0.34
CA ASP A 72 -9.13 18.41 0.50
C ASP A 72 -8.34 17.45 -0.39
N TYR A 73 -7.14 17.87 -0.80
CA TYR A 73 -6.16 17.01 -1.44
C TYR A 73 -5.66 16.06 -0.37
N TYR A 74 -6.42 14.99 -0.12
CA TYR A 74 -6.17 13.88 0.80
C TYR A 74 -4.67 13.72 1.06
N SER A 75 -4.23 14.27 2.19
CA SER A 75 -2.82 14.23 2.55
C SER A 75 -2.43 12.76 2.70
N ASP A 76 -1.35 12.31 2.06
CA ASP A 76 -0.83 10.96 2.24
C ASP A 76 -0.20 10.87 3.64
N TYR A 77 -1.08 10.68 4.63
CA TYR A 77 -0.68 10.39 5.98
C TYR A 77 0.10 9.07 6.03
N TRP A 78 0.80 8.83 7.13
CA TRP A 78 1.45 7.54 7.38
C TRP A 78 0.46 6.38 7.51
N LEU A 79 -0.82 6.66 7.76
CA LEU A 79 -1.85 5.66 8.00
C LEU A 79 -2.05 4.66 6.83
N PRO A 80 -2.26 5.09 5.56
CA PRO A 80 -2.26 4.18 4.41
C PRO A 80 -1.02 3.28 4.31
N PHE A 81 0.15 3.79 4.68
CA PHE A 81 1.38 3.01 4.68
C PHE A 81 1.43 1.98 5.80
N ILE A 82 1.02 2.35 7.02
CA ILE A 82 0.93 1.39 8.14
C ILE A 82 -0.03 0.26 7.78
N ILE A 83 -1.18 0.58 7.18
CA ILE A 83 -2.13 -0.43 6.70
C ILE A 83 -1.48 -1.32 5.64
N GLY A 84 -0.83 -0.74 4.62
CA GLY A 84 -0.15 -1.50 3.57
C GLY A 84 0.99 -2.39 4.09
N TRP A 85 1.70 -1.94 5.11
CA TRP A 85 2.75 -2.71 5.79
C TRP A 85 2.16 -3.90 6.56
N LEU A 86 1.06 -3.69 7.30
CA LEU A 86 0.35 -4.76 8.00
C LEU A 86 -0.25 -5.77 7.02
N GLU A 87 -0.79 -5.30 5.88
CA GLU A 87 -1.28 -6.17 4.80
C GLU A 87 -0.15 -7.04 4.24
N LEU A 88 1.01 -6.45 3.96
CA LEU A 88 2.15 -7.19 3.43
C LEU A 88 2.72 -8.20 4.45
N ALA A 89 2.59 -7.94 5.75
CA ALA A 89 2.92 -8.89 6.80
C ALA A 89 1.88 -10.02 6.92
N ALA A 90 0.60 -9.73 6.71
CA ALA A 90 -0.48 -10.71 6.88
C ALA A 90 -0.70 -11.58 5.64
N TYR A 91 -0.61 -11.02 4.43
CA TYR A 91 -0.95 -11.70 3.18
C TYR A 91 -0.14 -12.97 2.91
N PRO A 92 1.20 -13.03 3.10
CA PRO A 92 1.95 -14.25 2.89
C PRO A 92 1.47 -15.40 3.78
N ILE A 93 1.09 -15.09 5.03
CA ILE A 93 0.56 -16.08 5.98
C ILE A 93 -0.80 -16.59 5.49
N ILE A 94 -1.70 -15.69 5.10
CA ILE A 94 -3.03 -16.02 4.60
C ILE A 94 -2.96 -16.84 3.29
N MET A 95 -1.98 -16.54 2.43
CA MET A 95 -1.71 -17.30 1.21
C MET A 95 -1.16 -18.70 1.52
N ALA A 96 -0.25 -18.82 2.50
CA ALA A 96 0.30 -20.11 2.93
C ALA A 96 -0.76 -21.03 3.56
N THR A 97 -1.76 -20.47 4.24
CA THR A 97 -2.91 -21.23 4.78
C THR A 97 -3.97 -21.54 3.73
N GLY A 98 -3.79 -21.10 2.47
CA GLY A 98 -4.73 -21.35 1.37
C GLY A 98 -6.05 -20.59 1.47
N THR A 99 -6.18 -19.65 2.40
CA THR A 99 -7.42 -18.90 2.68
C THR A 99 -7.49 -17.60 1.87
N TRP A 100 -7.40 -17.73 0.54
CA TRP A 100 -7.35 -16.59 -0.40
C TRP A 100 -8.60 -15.71 -0.36
N GLU A 101 -9.73 -16.26 0.09
CA GLU A 101 -11.01 -15.56 0.22
C GLU A 101 -10.91 -14.36 1.17
N ILE A 102 -10.07 -14.44 2.20
CA ILE A 102 -9.87 -13.36 3.18
C ILE A 102 -9.26 -12.13 2.51
N ILE A 103 -8.25 -12.34 1.64
CA ILE A 103 -7.61 -11.25 0.87
C ILE A 103 -8.63 -10.62 -0.07
N GLY A 104 -9.39 -11.44 -0.79
CA GLY A 104 -10.45 -10.98 -1.68
C GLY A 104 -11.53 -10.16 -0.97
N ALA A 105 -12.03 -10.66 0.17
CA ALA A 105 -13.04 -9.97 0.97
C ALA A 105 -12.54 -8.61 1.50
N TRP A 106 -11.30 -8.57 1.99
CA TRP A 106 -10.70 -7.34 2.49
C TRP A 106 -10.48 -6.28 1.39
N ILE A 107 -9.98 -6.68 0.22
CA ILE A 107 -9.86 -5.80 -0.95
C ILE A 107 -11.24 -5.32 -1.42
N GLY A 108 -12.22 -6.22 -1.44
CA GLY A 108 -13.61 -5.90 -1.79
C GLY A 108 -14.18 -4.83 -0.87
N LEU A 109 -14.04 -4.99 0.45
CA LEU A 109 -14.50 -4.02 1.44
C LEU A 109 -13.84 -2.65 1.26
N LYS A 110 -12.51 -2.61 1.07
CA LYS A 110 -11.80 -1.34 0.83
C LYS A 110 -12.26 -0.68 -0.47
N THR A 111 -12.50 -1.47 -1.51
CA THR A 111 -12.92 -0.98 -2.83
C THR A 111 -14.34 -0.43 -2.79
N LEU A 112 -15.25 -1.09 -2.06
CA LEU A 112 -16.59 -0.59 -1.80
C LEU A 112 -16.55 0.74 -1.03
N ALA A 113 -15.69 0.84 -0.01
CA ALA A 113 -15.52 2.08 0.75
C ALA A 113 -15.01 3.25 -0.12
N GLN A 114 -14.22 2.96 -1.16
CA GLN A 114 -13.68 3.96 -2.10
C GLN A 114 -14.52 4.13 -3.37
N TRP A 115 -15.65 3.42 -3.50
CA TRP A 115 -16.44 3.40 -4.74
C TRP A 115 -16.94 4.79 -5.15
N ARG A 116 -17.31 5.63 -4.18
CA ARG A 116 -17.75 7.01 -4.45
C ARG A 116 -16.66 7.85 -5.12
N VAL A 117 -15.40 7.64 -4.77
CA VAL A 117 -14.25 8.38 -5.32
C VAL A 117 -14.02 8.04 -6.80
N TRP A 118 -14.44 6.86 -7.26
CA TRP A 118 -14.33 6.49 -8.68
C TRP A 118 -15.07 7.46 -9.61
N GLY A 119 -16.26 7.91 -9.20
CA GLY A 119 -17.07 8.88 -9.96
C GLY A 119 -16.54 10.31 -9.88
N GLU A 120 -15.93 10.68 -8.75
CA GLU A 120 -15.41 12.03 -8.50
C GLU A 120 -14.02 12.25 -9.11
N ASN A 121 -13.13 11.27 -8.98
CA ASN A 121 -11.75 11.36 -9.46
C ASN A 121 -11.15 9.99 -9.81
N ARG A 122 -11.15 9.67 -11.11
CA ARG A 122 -10.61 8.40 -11.62
C ARG A 122 -9.11 8.20 -11.34
N SER A 123 -8.31 9.26 -11.34
CA SER A 123 -6.87 9.15 -11.13
C SER A 123 -6.55 8.76 -9.68
N VAL A 124 -7.24 9.38 -8.72
CA VAL A 124 -7.15 9.01 -7.29
C VAL A 124 -7.59 7.58 -7.05
N PHE A 125 -8.71 7.16 -7.66
CA PHE A 125 -9.21 5.79 -7.54
C PHE A 125 -8.22 4.76 -8.15
N ASN A 126 -7.66 5.05 -9.32
CA ASN A 126 -6.65 4.18 -9.94
C ASN A 126 -5.39 4.07 -9.08
N ARG A 127 -4.92 5.16 -8.47
CA ARG A 127 -3.78 5.11 -7.53
C ARG A 127 -4.13 4.26 -6.31
N TYR A 128 -5.34 4.36 -5.77
CA TYR A 128 -5.81 3.51 -4.69
C TYR A 128 -5.82 2.01 -5.08
N LEU A 129 -6.27 1.68 -6.30
CA LEU A 129 -6.23 0.31 -6.81
C LEU A 129 -4.79 -0.22 -6.91
N ILE A 130 -3.88 0.58 -7.45
CA ILE A 130 -2.44 0.23 -7.51
C ILE A 130 -1.89 0.04 -6.09
N GLY A 131 -2.21 0.95 -5.17
CA GLY A 131 -1.80 0.86 -3.77
C GLY A 131 -2.32 -0.37 -3.03
N SER A 132 -3.50 -0.87 -3.40
CA SER A 132 -4.06 -2.11 -2.85
C SER A 132 -3.51 -3.37 -3.53
N ALA A 133 -3.16 -3.30 -4.82
CA ALA A 133 -2.61 -4.42 -5.57
C ALA A 133 -1.13 -4.69 -5.25
N LEU A 134 -0.33 -3.63 -5.03
CA LEU A 134 1.11 -3.75 -4.76
C LEU A 134 1.44 -4.65 -3.55
N PRO A 135 0.78 -4.52 -2.38
CA PRO A 135 1.01 -5.43 -1.25
C PRO A 135 0.68 -6.89 -1.56
N VAL A 136 -0.37 -7.16 -2.35
CA VAL A 136 -0.73 -8.53 -2.75
C VAL A 136 0.35 -9.13 -3.65
N LEU A 137 0.83 -8.36 -4.64
CA LEU A 137 1.90 -8.82 -5.53
C LEU A 137 3.20 -9.04 -4.76
N ALA A 138 3.59 -8.09 -3.91
CA ALA A 138 4.80 -8.18 -3.09
C ALA A 138 4.75 -9.33 -2.07
N ALA A 139 3.55 -9.71 -1.59
CA ALA A 139 3.39 -10.84 -0.68
C ALA A 139 3.90 -12.18 -1.29
N ASN A 140 3.84 -12.34 -2.61
CA ASN A 140 4.40 -13.52 -3.29
C ASN A 140 5.91 -13.65 -3.12
N LEU A 141 6.64 -12.53 -3.01
CA LEU A 141 8.08 -12.56 -2.76
C LEU A 141 8.39 -13.00 -1.33
N CYS A 142 7.54 -12.64 -0.39
CA CYS A 142 7.66 -13.03 1.02
C CYS A 142 7.27 -14.50 1.28
N LEU A 143 6.51 -15.14 0.39
CA LEU A 143 6.19 -16.56 0.49
C LEU A 143 7.44 -17.46 0.47
N VAL A 144 8.52 -17.03 -0.19
CA VAL A 144 9.78 -17.80 -0.26
C VAL A 144 10.43 -17.99 1.11
N ASP A 145 10.21 -17.04 2.04
CA ASP A 145 10.76 -17.11 3.40
C ASP A 145 9.86 -17.90 4.37
N LEU A 146 8.68 -18.33 3.93
CA LEU A 146 7.75 -19.18 4.67
C LEU A 146 7.99 -20.65 4.32
N VAL A 147 8.34 -21.45 5.31
CA VAL A 147 8.42 -22.90 5.18
C VAL A 147 7.04 -23.47 5.47
N VAL A 148 6.42 -24.09 4.47
CA VAL A 148 5.19 -24.87 4.65
C VAL A 148 5.60 -26.29 5.05
N THR A 149 5.44 -26.63 6.33
CA THR A 149 5.52 -27.99 6.83
C THR A 149 4.22 -28.74 6.51
N LYS A 150 4.33 -29.78 5.69
CA LYS A 150 3.23 -30.71 5.36
C LYS A 150 2.83 -31.54 6.57
#